data_AF-A0AAV5BEE8-F1
#
_entry.id   AF-A0AAV5BEE8-F1
#
_cell.length_a   1.000
_cell.length_b   1.000
_cell.length_c   1.000
_cell.angle_alpha   90.00
_cell.angle_beta   90.00
_cell.angle_gamma   90.00
#
_symmetry.space_group_name_H-M   'P 1'
#
loop_
_entity.id
_entity.type
_entity.pdbx_description
1 polymer ?
#
loop_
_entity_poly.entity_id
_entity_poly.type
_entity_poly.pdbx_seq_one_letter_code
_entity_poly.pdbx_strand_id
1 'polypeptide(L)'
;MNEDLKQSVDFAYALCAEVEKTLQNTITLHKPLKQLLQTELLVYAMYLSDSDERIRHSESHFLQDYLGYDYSPGEVRSFLQKLDRDQFSRTIPYVFSLFVMADNMLYERHRKISLASNALYEIYEALGIEMISVDDDVDLQEYQDLIRYLKMLRLYLDNHLDSSKNNSIVH
;
A
#
# COMPACT_ATOMS: atom_id res chain seq x y z
N MET A 1 17.36 9.07 1.62
CA MET A 1 16.63 8.02 0.87
C MET A 1 17.24 6.66 1.17
N ASN A 2 16.42 5.72 1.62
CA ASN A 2 16.72 4.32 1.81
C ASN A 2 16.60 3.58 0.47
N GLU A 3 17.74 3.19 -0.10
CA GLU A 3 17.82 2.53 -1.41
C GLU A 3 17.11 1.16 -1.43
N ASP A 4 17.14 0.42 -0.33
CA ASP A 4 16.51 -0.90 -0.24
C ASP A 4 14.98 -0.78 -0.29
N LEU A 5 14.42 0.22 0.40
CA LEU A 5 13.00 0.54 0.31
C LEU A 5 12.61 1.00 -1.11
N LYS A 6 13.43 1.84 -1.75
CA LYS A 6 13.17 2.28 -3.12
C LYS A 6 13.12 1.11 -4.10
N GLN A 7 14.08 0.19 -3.99
CA GLN A 7 14.10 -1.03 -4.81
C GLN A 7 12.89 -1.93 -4.54
N SER A 8 12.46 -2.02 -3.29
CA SER A 8 11.28 -2.80 -2.90
C SER A 8 9.99 -2.22 -3.49
N VAL A 9 9.83 -0.89 -3.47
CA VAL A 9 8.72 -0.18 -4.12
C VAL A 9 8.73 -0.42 -5.64
N ASP A 10 9.90 -0.32 -6.29
CA ASP A 10 10.03 -0.59 -7.72
C ASP A 10 9.72 -2.05 -8.08
N PHE A 11 10.09 -2.98 -7.20
CA PHE A 11 9.72 -4.39 -7.35
C PHE A 11 8.21 -4.60 -7.27
N ALA A 12 7.52 -3.94 -6.33
CA ALA A 12 6.05 -4.00 -6.27
C ALA A 12 5.38 -3.42 -7.53
N TYR A 13 5.94 -2.35 -8.11
CA TYR A 13 5.49 -1.85 -9.41
C TYR A 13 5.72 -2.84 -10.56
N ALA A 14 6.80 -3.62 -10.52
CA ALA A 14 7.03 -4.68 -11.49
C ALA A 14 6.03 -5.84 -11.31
N LEU A 15 5.70 -6.22 -10.06
CA LEU A 15 4.71 -7.25 -9.76
C LEU A 15 3.32 -6.91 -10.30
N CYS A 16 2.96 -5.63 -10.40
CA CYS A 16 1.67 -5.21 -10.96
C CYS A 16 1.40 -5.84 -12.33
N ALA A 17 2.41 -5.96 -13.20
CA ALA A 17 2.21 -6.52 -14.54
C ALA A 17 1.86 -8.03 -14.50
N GLU A 18 2.46 -8.79 -13.58
CA GLU A 18 2.16 -10.22 -13.41
C GLU A 18 0.77 -10.43 -12.77
N VAL A 19 0.39 -9.56 -11.85
CA VAL A 19 -0.97 -9.54 -11.26
C VAL A 19 -2.01 -9.23 -12.34
N GLU A 20 -1.81 -8.19 -13.15
CA GLU A 20 -2.71 -7.86 -14.27
C GLU A 20 -2.88 -9.02 -15.24
N LYS A 21 -1.77 -9.66 -15.63
CA LYS A 21 -1.78 -10.82 -16.53
C LYS A 21 -2.57 -11.99 -15.93
N THR A 22 -2.46 -12.21 -14.62
CA THR A 22 -3.22 -13.24 -13.91
C THR A 22 -4.73 -12.95 -13.95
N LEU A 23 -5.10 -11.67 -13.86
CA LEU A 23 -6.49 -11.19 -13.75
C LEU A 23 -7.15 -10.82 -15.09
N GLN A 24 -6.41 -10.86 -16.21
CA GLN A 24 -6.82 -10.30 -17.52
C GLN A 24 -8.20 -10.75 -18.05
N ASN A 25 -8.70 -11.91 -17.62
CA ASN A 25 -10.00 -12.47 -18.05
C ASN A 25 -11.08 -12.35 -16.97
N THR A 26 -10.79 -11.67 -15.87
CA THR A 26 -11.65 -11.60 -14.69
C THR A 26 -12.00 -10.16 -14.33
N ILE A 27 -11.09 -9.23 -14.57
CA ILE A 27 -11.31 -7.80 -14.36
C ILE A 27 -10.95 -7.02 -15.63
N THR A 28 -11.56 -5.85 -15.79
CA THR A 28 -11.15 -4.86 -16.79
C THR A 28 -10.67 -3.62 -16.06
N LEU A 29 -9.39 -3.29 -16.22
CA LEU A 29 -8.81 -2.09 -15.64
C LEU A 29 -8.90 -0.92 -16.63
N HIS A 30 -9.34 0.24 -16.16
CA HIS A 30 -9.35 1.46 -16.97
C HIS A 30 -8.00 2.19 -16.99
N LYS A 31 -7.09 1.82 -16.07
CA LYS A 31 -5.71 2.33 -15.97
C LYS A 31 -4.78 1.17 -15.59
N PRO A 32 -3.49 1.20 -15.99
CA PRO A 32 -2.51 0.23 -15.52
C PRO A 32 -2.48 0.17 -13.99
N LEU A 33 -2.42 -1.04 -13.44
CA LEU A 33 -2.40 -1.35 -12.01
C LEU A 33 -1.22 -0.69 -11.31
N LYS A 34 -0.08 -0.56 -11.99
CA LYS A 34 1.05 0.24 -11.49
C LYS A 34 0.66 1.68 -11.20
N GLN A 35 -0.08 2.34 -12.09
CA GLN A 35 -0.51 3.73 -11.89
C GLN A 35 -1.53 3.85 -10.75
N LEU A 36 -2.42 2.85 -10.62
CA LEU A 36 -3.32 2.77 -9.48
C LEU A 36 -2.55 2.62 -8.18
N LEU A 37 -1.55 1.72 -8.14
CA LEU A 37 -0.71 1.50 -6.96
C LEU A 37 0.08 2.75 -6.58
N GLN A 38 0.69 3.44 -7.56
CA GLN A 38 1.38 4.71 -7.34
C GLN A 38 0.46 5.74 -6.69
N THR A 39 -0.79 5.82 -7.14
CA THR A 39 -1.79 6.73 -6.58
C THR A 39 -2.18 6.32 -5.17
N GLU A 40 -2.42 5.03 -4.91
CA GLU A 40 -2.80 4.55 -3.58
C GLU A 40 -1.68 4.70 -2.55
N LEU A 41 -0.42 4.42 -2.92
CA LEU A 41 0.74 4.63 -2.05
C LEU A 41 0.98 6.12 -1.75
N LEU A 42 0.74 6.99 -2.74
CA LEU A 42 0.81 8.43 -2.54
C LEU A 42 -0.23 8.91 -1.53
N VAL A 43 -1.51 8.54 -1.72
CA VAL A 43 -2.59 8.91 -0.81
C VAL A 43 -2.36 8.35 0.59
N TYR A 44 -1.82 7.13 0.68
CA TYR A 44 -1.42 6.51 1.93
C TYR A 44 -0.32 7.29 2.65
N ALA A 45 0.76 7.64 1.96
CA ALA A 45 1.85 8.43 2.53
C ALA A 45 1.35 9.80 3.01
N MET A 46 0.51 10.48 2.21
CA MET A 46 -0.12 11.74 2.61
C MET A 46 -1.02 11.59 3.85
N TYR A 47 -1.77 10.50 3.95
CA TYR A 47 -2.62 10.22 5.12
C TYR A 47 -1.83 10.08 6.42
N LEU A 48 -0.60 9.56 6.35
CA LEU A 48 0.28 9.40 7.50
C LEU A 48 0.96 10.72 7.91
N SER A 49 1.22 11.63 6.96
CA SER A 49 1.88 12.93 7.21
C SER A 49 0.98 14.03 7.79
N ASP A 50 -0.28 13.73 8.09
CA ASP A 50 -1.28 14.72 8.49
C ASP A 50 -1.64 14.64 9.99
N SER A 51 -0.62 14.60 10.83
CA SER A 51 -0.77 14.75 12.29
C SER A 51 -1.09 16.20 12.68
N ASP A 52 -0.50 17.18 11.98
CA ASP A 52 -0.50 18.61 12.36
C ASP A 52 -1.02 19.60 11.28
N GLU A 53 -1.68 19.11 10.21
CA GLU A 53 -2.09 19.92 9.03
C GLU A 53 -0.91 20.64 8.34
N ARG A 54 0.33 20.20 8.58
CA ARG A 54 1.56 20.85 8.11
C ARG A 54 2.51 19.84 7.52
N ILE A 55 2.42 19.65 6.21
CA ILE A 55 3.44 18.89 5.50
C ILE A 55 4.75 19.66 5.47
N ARG A 56 5.79 19.03 6.04
CA ARG A 56 7.14 19.55 6.10
C ARG A 56 7.83 19.34 4.75
N HIS A 57 8.82 20.17 4.44
CA HIS A 57 9.57 20.04 3.19
C HIS A 57 10.24 18.66 3.03
N SER A 58 10.61 18.02 4.15
CA SER A 58 11.20 16.68 4.18
C SER A 58 10.23 15.60 3.68
N GLU A 59 8.94 15.72 4.02
CA GLU A 59 7.89 14.80 3.56
C GLU A 59 7.56 14.98 2.08
N SER A 60 7.58 16.23 1.58
CA SER A 60 7.46 16.47 0.13
C SER A 60 8.63 15.84 -0.65
N HIS A 61 9.86 15.91 -0.13
CA HIS A 61 11.02 15.24 -0.75
C HIS A 61 10.87 13.71 -0.69
N PHE A 62 10.33 13.15 0.40
CA PHE A 62 10.04 11.72 0.48
C PHE A 62 9.09 11.26 -0.64
N LEU A 63 7.99 11.99 -0.88
CA LEU A 63 7.03 11.66 -1.94
C LEU A 63 7.68 11.69 -3.33
N GLN A 64 8.61 12.63 -3.53
CA GLN A 64 9.38 12.72 -4.76
C GLN A 64 10.36 11.54 -4.92
N ASP A 65 11.15 11.25 -3.88
CA ASP A 65 12.19 10.22 -3.89
C ASP A 65 11.61 8.81 -4.12
N TYR A 66 10.54 8.46 -3.42
CA TYR A 66 9.98 7.10 -3.46
C TYR A 66 8.90 6.90 -4.52
N LEU A 67 8.07 7.92 -4.77
CA LEU A 67 6.88 7.79 -5.61
C LEU A 67 6.96 8.60 -6.90
N GLY A 68 7.96 9.47 -7.05
CA GLY A 68 8.20 10.27 -8.25
C GLY A 68 7.23 11.43 -8.42
N TYR A 69 6.54 11.85 -7.35
CA TYR A 69 5.59 12.95 -7.38
C TYR A 69 6.17 14.21 -6.75
N ASP A 70 6.17 15.31 -7.51
CA ASP A 70 6.54 16.64 -7.05
C ASP A 70 5.27 17.43 -6.71
N TYR A 71 4.78 17.26 -5.48
CA TYR A 71 3.65 18.04 -4.96
C TYR A 71 4.16 19.12 -4.00
N SER A 72 3.64 20.33 -4.17
CA SER A 72 3.82 21.38 -3.17
C SER A 72 3.05 21.02 -1.88
N PRO A 73 3.54 21.45 -0.70
CA PRO A 73 2.80 21.27 0.56
C PRO A 73 1.34 21.79 0.52
N GLY A 74 1.06 22.81 -0.29
CA GLY A 74 -0.29 23.37 -0.47
C GLY A 74 -1.25 22.46 -1.26
N GLU A 75 -0.73 21.74 -2.26
CA GLU A 75 -1.52 20.78 -3.04
C GLU A 75 -1.88 19.57 -2.21
N VAL A 76 -0.92 19.05 -1.45
CA VAL A 76 -1.17 17.91 -0.58
C VAL A 76 -2.16 18.27 0.53
N ARG A 77 -2.03 19.45 1.16
CA ARG A 77 -3.01 19.94 2.13
C ARG A 77 -4.43 20.02 1.54
N SER A 78 -4.55 20.57 0.33
CA SER A 78 -5.84 20.69 -0.37
C SER A 78 -6.47 19.33 -0.68
N PHE A 79 -5.64 18.31 -0.91
CA PHE A 79 -6.07 16.93 -1.08
C PHE A 79 -6.54 16.33 0.25
N LEU A 80 -5.75 16.45 1.32
CA LEU A 80 -6.06 15.91 2.65
C LEU A 80 -7.34 16.49 3.25
N GLN A 81 -7.61 17.78 3.07
CA GLN A 81 -8.87 18.42 3.50
C GLN A 81 -10.13 17.80 2.86
N LYS A 82 -9.98 17.13 1.72
CA LYS A 82 -11.07 16.44 1.01
C LYS A 82 -11.10 14.94 1.28
N LEU A 83 -10.06 14.41 1.93
CA LEU A 83 -9.95 13.00 2.27
C LEU A 83 -10.79 12.73 3.52
N ASP A 84 -11.79 11.86 3.39
CA ASP A 84 -12.44 11.27 4.54
C ASP A 84 -11.48 10.29 5.21
N ARG A 85 -10.72 10.75 6.21
CA ARG A 85 -9.69 9.96 6.91
C ARG A 85 -10.27 8.73 7.61
N ASP A 86 -11.46 8.87 8.19
CA ASP A 86 -12.15 7.78 8.87
C ASP A 86 -12.55 6.69 7.88
N GLN A 87 -13.08 7.08 6.72
CA GLN A 87 -13.37 6.14 5.64
C GLN A 87 -12.09 5.53 5.07
N PHE A 88 -11.05 6.33 4.82
CA PHE A 88 -9.80 5.87 4.23
C PHE A 88 -9.12 4.81 5.10
N SER A 89 -9.01 5.05 6.41
CA SER A 89 -8.39 4.10 7.35
C SER A 89 -9.15 2.78 7.55
N ARG A 90 -10.35 2.66 6.97
CA ARG A 90 -11.23 1.48 7.02
C ARG A 90 -11.50 0.89 5.64
N THR A 91 -10.93 1.46 4.59
CA THR A 91 -11.14 1.01 3.21
C THR A 91 -9.89 0.28 2.72
N ILE A 92 -10.09 -0.98 2.31
CA ILE A 92 -9.01 -1.77 1.69
C ILE A 92 -8.64 -1.13 0.35
N PRO A 93 -7.35 -0.87 0.07
CA PRO A 93 -6.91 -0.38 -1.22
C PRO A 93 -7.34 -1.32 -2.34
N TYR A 94 -7.79 -0.75 -3.44
CA TYR A 94 -8.28 -1.53 -4.56
C TYR A 94 -7.15 -2.41 -5.12
N VAL A 95 -5.94 -1.88 -5.30
CA VAL A 95 -4.80 -2.67 -5.79
C VAL A 95 -4.49 -3.80 -4.82
N PHE A 96 -4.53 -3.56 -3.51
CA PHE A 96 -4.29 -4.58 -2.51
C PHE A 96 -5.27 -5.76 -2.64
N SER A 97 -6.56 -5.46 -2.84
CA SER A 97 -7.58 -6.49 -3.07
C SER A 97 -7.32 -7.31 -4.34
N LEU A 98 -6.79 -6.69 -5.40
CA LEU A 98 -6.45 -7.37 -6.65
C LEU A 98 -5.24 -8.28 -6.50
N PHE A 99 -4.23 -7.89 -5.71
CA PHE A 99 -3.09 -8.76 -5.40
C PHE A 99 -3.54 -10.03 -4.67
N VAL A 100 -4.43 -9.90 -3.67
CA VAL A 100 -5.01 -11.06 -2.97
C VAL A 100 -5.82 -11.94 -3.92
N MET A 101 -6.62 -11.32 -4.78
CA MET A 101 -7.40 -12.05 -5.79
C MET A 101 -6.51 -12.85 -6.75
N ALA A 102 -5.41 -12.26 -7.21
CA ALA A 102 -4.47 -12.93 -8.10
C ALA A 102 -3.78 -14.13 -7.40
N ASP A 103 -3.36 -13.96 -6.15
CA ASP A 103 -2.77 -15.04 -5.36
C ASP A 103 -3.74 -16.22 -5.19
N ASN A 104 -5.01 -15.92 -4.86
CA ASN A 104 -6.05 -16.95 -4.76
C ASN A 104 -6.30 -17.64 -6.10
N MET A 105 -6.38 -16.90 -7.21
CA MET A 105 -6.57 -17.50 -8.53
C MET A 105 -5.43 -18.43 -8.95
N LEU A 106 -4.17 -18.06 -8.63
CA LEU A 106 -3.01 -18.93 -8.86
C LEU A 106 -3.07 -20.20 -8.01
N TYR A 107 -3.50 -20.06 -6.76
CA TYR A 107 -3.66 -21.19 -5.85
C TYR A 107 -4.80 -22.12 -6.29
N GLU A 108 -5.96 -21.60 -6.65
CA GLU A 108 -7.11 -22.38 -7.11
C GLU A 108 -6.81 -23.14 -8.40
N ARG A 109 -6.23 -22.47 -9.40
CA ARG A 109 -6.00 -23.05 -10.73
C ARG A 109 -4.80 -23.99 -10.79
N HIS A 110 -3.76 -23.70 -10.01
CA HIS A 110 -2.46 -24.35 -10.18
C HIS A 110 -1.85 -24.87 -8.87
N ARG A 111 -2.52 -24.71 -7.73
CA ARG A 111 -1.96 -24.99 -6.39
C ARG A 111 -0.62 -24.32 -6.14
N LYS A 112 -0.38 -23.18 -6.80
CA LYS A 112 0.81 -22.36 -6.63
C LYS A 112 0.56 -21.35 -5.53
N ILE A 113 1.44 -21.34 -4.52
CA ILE A 113 1.45 -20.30 -3.51
C ILE A 113 2.22 -19.12 -4.10
N SER A 114 1.52 -18.00 -4.27
CA SER A 114 2.12 -16.70 -4.58
C SER A 114 2.17 -15.87 -3.31
N LEU A 115 3.21 -15.06 -3.18
CA LEU A 115 3.42 -14.17 -2.04
C LEU A 115 3.28 -12.71 -2.45
N ALA A 116 2.68 -12.41 -3.61
CA ALA A 116 2.60 -11.05 -4.13
C ALA A 116 1.83 -10.13 -3.17
N SER A 117 0.70 -10.59 -2.63
CA SER A 117 -0.07 -9.81 -1.65
C SER A 117 0.65 -9.58 -0.32
N ASN A 118 1.45 -10.56 0.14
CA ASN A 118 2.30 -10.40 1.31
C ASN A 118 3.45 -9.42 1.05
N ALA A 119 4.09 -9.51 -0.12
CA ALA A 119 5.12 -8.55 -0.53
C ALA A 119 4.55 -7.13 -0.59
N LEU A 120 3.34 -6.95 -1.12
CA LEU A 120 2.69 -5.64 -1.13
C LEU A 120 2.39 -5.12 0.28
N TYR A 121 1.98 -5.99 1.22
CA TYR A 121 1.82 -5.62 2.62
C TYR A 121 3.13 -5.11 3.24
N GLU A 122 4.24 -5.81 2.98
CA GLU A 122 5.57 -5.41 3.45
C GLU A 122 5.98 -4.04 2.89
N ILE A 123 5.56 -3.69 1.66
CA ILE A 123 5.76 -2.34 1.12
C ILE A 123 4.96 -1.29 1.88
N TYR A 124 3.68 -1.54 2.18
CA TYR A 124 2.90 -0.60 2.99
C TYR A 124 3.55 -0.39 4.36
N GLU A 125 4.01 -1.47 5.01
CA GLU A 125 4.70 -1.39 6.30
C GLU A 125 6.00 -0.59 6.21
N ALA A 126 6.91 -0.97 5.31
CA ALA A 126 8.22 -0.34 5.21
C ALA A 126 8.12 1.13 4.74
N LEU A 127 7.26 1.43 3.77
CA LEU A 127 7.02 2.79 3.31
C LEU A 127 6.40 3.65 4.41
N GLY A 128 5.43 3.10 5.16
CA GLY A 128 4.77 3.80 6.26
C GLY A 128 5.71 4.10 7.42
N ILE A 129 6.58 3.15 7.80
CA ILE A 129 7.60 3.36 8.83
C ILE A 129 8.58 4.46 8.42
N GLU A 130 9.10 4.40 7.19
CA GLU A 130 10.02 5.41 6.70
C GLU A 130 9.33 6.79 6.66
N MET A 131 8.07 6.86 6.21
CA MET A 131 7.28 8.11 6.13
C MET A 131 7.16 8.82 7.49
N ILE A 132 6.74 8.10 8.53
CA ILE A 132 6.53 8.70 9.87
C ILE A 132 7.85 9.00 10.60
N SER A 133 8.97 8.48 10.09
CA SER A 133 10.30 8.68 10.68
C SER A 133 11.12 9.75 9.95
N VAL A 134 10.56 10.40 8.93
CA VAL A 134 11.28 11.32 8.02
C VAL A 134 11.91 12.51 8.76
N ASP A 135 11.31 12.96 9.86
CA ASP A 135 11.74 14.16 10.59
C ASP A 135 12.34 13.87 11.98
N ASP A 136 12.72 12.61 12.24
CA ASP A 136 13.29 12.10 13.50
C ASP A 136 12.41 12.31 14.76
N ASP A 137 11.13 12.69 14.60
CA ASP A 137 10.19 12.92 15.70
C ASP A 137 8.83 12.26 15.39
N VAL A 138 8.78 10.93 15.55
CA VAL A 138 7.57 10.15 15.31
C VAL A 138 6.47 10.57 16.30
N ASP A 139 5.41 11.21 15.81
CA ASP A 139 4.26 11.53 16.66
C ASP A 139 3.42 10.27 16.96
N LEU A 140 2.84 10.24 18.16
CA LEU A 140 1.98 9.15 18.61
C LEU A 140 0.77 8.96 17.68
N GLN A 141 0.23 10.05 17.11
CA GLN A 141 -0.92 9.96 16.20
C GLN A 141 -0.54 9.26 14.89
N GLU A 142 0.61 9.60 14.30
CA GLU A 142 1.11 9.00 13.05
C GLU A 142 1.38 7.51 13.22
N TYR A 143 1.99 7.14 14.35
CA TYR A 143 2.21 5.75 14.71
C TYR A 143 0.88 5.00 14.88
N GLN A 144 -0.11 5.60 15.55
CA GLN A 144 -1.43 4.99 15.70
C GLN A 144 -2.16 4.82 14.36
N ASP A 145 -2.04 5.80 13.47
CA ASP A 145 -2.64 5.77 12.14
C ASP A 145 -2.00 4.70 11.24
N LEU A 146 -0.66 4.57 11.31
CA LEU A 146 0.09 3.50 10.66
C LEU A 146 -0.38 2.13 11.17
N ILE A 147 -0.36 1.91 12.48
CA ILE A 147 -0.74 0.62 13.07
C ILE A 147 -2.20 0.27 12.75
N ARG A 148 -3.12 1.24 12.78
CA ARG A 148 -4.52 1.02 12.40
C ARG A 148 -4.64 0.55 10.95
N TYR A 149 -3.94 1.22 10.04
CA TYR A 149 -3.96 0.89 8.62
C TYR A 149 -3.36 -0.50 8.33
N LEU A 150 -2.18 -0.79 8.89
CA LEU A 150 -1.53 -2.09 8.72
C LEU A 150 -2.36 -3.24 9.33
N LYS A 151 -3.01 -3.00 10.47
CA LYS A 151 -3.91 -3.98 11.07
C LYS A 151 -5.09 -4.30 10.15
N MET A 152 -5.67 -3.28 9.50
CA MET A 152 -6.74 -3.47 8.52
C MET A 152 -6.26 -4.34 7.34
N LEU A 153 -5.10 -4.06 6.76
CA LEU A 153 -4.55 -4.85 5.65
C LEU A 153 -4.24 -6.29 6.06
N ARG A 154 -3.64 -6.50 7.24
CA ARG A 154 -3.34 -7.83 7.77
C ARG A 154 -4.61 -8.65 7.98
N LEU A 155 -5.63 -8.06 8.62
CA LEU A 155 -6.93 -8.71 8.81
C LEU A 155 -7.59 -9.07 7.48
N TYR A 156 -7.42 -8.24 6.45
CA TYR A 156 -7.91 -8.56 5.13
C TYR A 156 -7.19 -9.77 4.52
N LEU A 157 -5.85 -9.80 4.57
CA LEU A 157 -5.05 -10.95 4.12
C LEU A 157 -5.48 -12.25 4.82
N ASP A 158 -5.52 -12.25 6.16
CA ASP A 158 -5.84 -13.45 6.94
C ASP A 158 -7.23 -14.01 6.61
N ASN A 159 -8.19 -13.12 6.35
CA ASN A 159 -9.57 -13.50 6.03
C ASN A 159 -9.78 -13.90 4.57
N HIS A 160 -8.89 -13.51 3.65
CA HIS A 160 -9.13 -13.66 2.20
C HIS A 160 -8.08 -14.51 1.48
N LEU A 161 -6.89 -14.76 2.02
CA LEU A 161 -5.91 -15.67 1.41
C LEU A 161 -6.27 -17.14 1.66
N ASP A 162 -6.58 -17.86 0.58
CA ASP A 162 -7.02 -19.26 0.69
C ASP A 162 -5.87 -20.24 0.97
N SER A 163 -4.65 -19.90 0.55
CA SER A 163 -3.45 -20.68 0.87
C SER A 163 -3.18 -20.76 2.37
N SER A 164 -3.54 -19.71 3.12
CA SER A 164 -3.35 -19.64 4.58
C SER A 164 -4.39 -20.48 5.33
N LYS A 165 -5.62 -20.57 4.82
CA LYS A 165 -6.73 -21.29 5.47
C LYS A 165 -6.59 -22.82 5.38
N ASN A 166 -6.04 -23.34 4.28
CA ASN A 166 -5.90 -24.79 4.08
C ASN A 166 -4.74 -25.42 4.87
N ASN A 167 -3.77 -24.63 5.34
CA ASN A 167 -2.70 -25.12 6.21
C ASN A 167 -3.19 -25.36 7.66
N SER A 168 -4.37 -24.87 8.04
CA SER A 168 -4.94 -25.05 9.38
C SER A 168 -5.78 -26.33 9.55
N ILE A 169 -5.98 -27.12 8.49
CA ILE A 169 -6.83 -28.34 8.51
C ILE A 169 -5.96 -29.63 8.52
N VAL A 170 -4.64 -29.50 8.70
CA VAL A 170 -3.73 -30.64 8.82
C VAL A 170 -3.07 -30.62 10.21
N HIS A 171 -3.88 -30.78 11.26
CA HIS A 171 -3.44 -31.18 12.60
C HIS A 171 -4.49 -32.05 13.27
#